data_AF-A0A5C7GKS1-F1
#
_entry.id   AF-A0A5C7GKS1-F1
#
_cell.length_a   1.000
_cell.length_b   1.000
_cell.length_c   1.000
_cell.angle_alpha   90.00
_cell.angle_beta   90.00
_cell.angle_gamma   90.00
#
_symmetry.space_group_name_H-M   'P 1'
#
loop_
_entity.id
_entity.type
_entity.pdbx_description
1 polymer ?
#
loop_
_entity_poly.entity_id
_entity_poly.type
_entity_poly.pdbx_seq_one_letter_code
_entity_poly.pdbx_strand_id
1 'polypeptide(L)'
;MAQDIRELFKDGKITHEKMPENHQERFINKLDEALPVSPKSNFGWMRIAASIVLLVGLSFGGYKILNPKVVIGSEEVANNETTDTKTLGDVSPGLKEVEDYYLASINLELSKIKYTAETKDLFDGYIEQLSELDKEYKRLSLELTESGPSELTVNALIDNLKLRLNLLYRLKSQLKELTPAEAGTEEVEQSI
;
A
#
# COMPACT_ATOMS: atom_id res chain seq x y z
N MET A 1 -54.40 -5.44 -76.34
CA MET A 1 -53.97 -4.10 -76.76
C MET A 1 -53.51 -3.38 -75.50
N ALA A 2 -52.25 -2.94 -75.44
CA ALA A 2 -51.73 -2.22 -74.28
C ALA A 2 -52.26 -0.77 -74.33
N GLN A 3 -52.98 -0.35 -73.30
CA GLN A 3 -53.40 1.05 -73.15
C GLN A 3 -52.17 1.92 -72.91
N ASP A 4 -51.97 2.95 -73.73
CA ASP A 4 -50.91 3.93 -73.51
C ASP A 4 -51.27 4.75 -72.26
N ILE A 5 -50.41 4.69 -71.24
CA ILE A 5 -50.56 5.46 -70.01
C ILE A 5 -50.68 6.97 -70.28
N ARG A 6 -50.10 7.47 -71.38
CA ARG A 6 -50.22 8.88 -71.78
C ARG A 6 -51.65 9.24 -72.18
N GLU A 7 -52.44 8.30 -72.71
CA GLU A 7 -53.84 8.54 -73.04
C GLU A 7 -54.73 8.55 -71.79
N LEU A 8 -54.40 7.76 -70.77
CA LEU A 8 -55.12 7.76 -69.47
C LEU A 8 -54.98 9.09 -68.71
N PHE A 9 -53.87 9.81 -68.88
CA PHE A 9 -53.66 11.13 -68.27
C PHE A 9 -54.21 12.31 -69.09
N LYS A 10 -54.61 12.10 -70.35
CA LYS A 10 -55.17 13.18 -71.20
C LYS A 10 -56.62 13.51 -70.84
N ASP A 11 -57.43 12.51 -70.49
CA ASP A 11 -58.86 12.68 -70.16
C ASP A 11 -59.15 12.72 -68.65
N GLY A 12 -58.14 12.45 -67.82
CA GLY A 12 -58.25 12.51 -66.37
C GLY A 12 -58.25 13.95 -65.86
N LYS A 13 -59.37 14.43 -65.34
CA LYS A 13 -59.38 15.61 -64.45
C LYS A 13 -58.41 15.31 -63.31
N ILE A 14 -57.23 15.94 -63.33
CA ILE A 14 -56.24 15.81 -62.25
C ILE A 14 -56.83 16.48 -61.00
N THR A 15 -57.62 15.72 -60.24
CA THR A 15 -58.08 16.14 -58.92
C THR A 15 -56.86 16.17 -58.01
N HIS A 16 -56.45 17.37 -57.59
CA HIS A 16 -55.48 17.51 -56.51
C HIS A 16 -56.15 17.10 -55.20
N GLU A 17 -56.26 15.79 -54.99
CA GLU A 17 -56.73 15.25 -53.74
C GLU A 17 -55.65 15.47 -52.69
N LYS A 18 -55.95 16.32 -51.71
CA LYS A 18 -55.01 16.60 -50.64
C LYS A 18 -54.96 15.39 -49.72
N MET A 19 -53.74 15.00 -49.35
CA MET A 19 -53.52 13.98 -48.35
C MET A 19 -54.29 14.34 -47.06
N PRO A 20 -55.00 13.39 -46.42
CA PRO A 20 -55.66 13.64 -45.14
C PRO A 20 -54.64 14.14 -44.11
N GLU A 21 -55.02 15.11 -43.27
CA GLU A 21 -54.10 15.75 -42.33
C GLU A 21 -53.37 14.75 -41.42
N ASN A 22 -54.04 13.64 -41.07
CA ASN A 22 -53.51 12.62 -40.15
C ASN A 22 -52.80 11.44 -40.85
N HIS A 23 -52.48 11.56 -42.15
CA HIS A 23 -51.83 10.48 -42.89
C HIS A 23 -50.42 10.19 -42.35
N GLN A 24 -49.66 11.23 -42.04
CA GLN A 24 -48.30 11.10 -41.53
C GLN A 24 -48.27 10.38 -40.19
N GLU A 25 -49.11 10.79 -39.23
CA GLU A 25 -49.20 10.13 -37.92
C GLU A 25 -49.60 8.65 -38.05
N ARG A 26 -50.58 8.35 -38.90
CA ARG A 26 -51.00 6.96 -39.15
C ARG A 26 -49.89 6.11 -39.76
N PHE A 27 -49.07 6.71 -40.62
CA PHE A 27 -47.93 6.03 -41.21
C PHE A 27 -46.85 5.74 -40.17
N ILE A 28 -46.49 6.72 -39.33
CA ILE A 28 -45.50 6.55 -38.26
C ILE A 28 -45.96 5.49 -37.25
N ASN A 29 -47.22 5.54 -36.81
CA ASN A 29 -47.75 4.55 -35.86
C ASN A 29 -47.69 3.11 -36.42
N LYS A 30 -48.01 2.92 -37.70
CA LYS A 30 -47.89 1.60 -38.36
C LYS A 30 -46.45 1.16 -38.56
N LEU A 31 -45.53 2.11 -38.78
CA LEU A 31 -44.12 1.84 -38.95
C LEU A 31 -43.49 1.37 -37.63
N ASP A 32 -43.80 2.05 -36.53
CA ASP A 32 -43.32 1.70 -35.19
C ASP A 32 -43.88 0.34 -34.73
N GLU A 33 -45.14 0.03 -35.05
CA GLU A 33 -45.75 -1.27 -34.77
C GLU A 33 -45.12 -2.42 -35.59
N ALA A 34 -44.79 -2.16 -36.86
CA ALA A 34 -44.18 -3.16 -37.74
C ALA A 34 -42.69 -3.41 -37.46
N LEU A 35 -41.99 -2.46 -36.85
CA LEU A 35 -40.55 -2.52 -36.60
C LEU A 35 -40.19 -2.16 -35.13
N PRO A 36 -40.56 -3.01 -34.15
CA PRO A 36 -40.26 -2.74 -32.76
C PRO A 36 -38.75 -2.76 -32.50
N VAL A 37 -38.19 -1.64 -32.04
CA VAL A 37 -36.80 -1.56 -31.57
C VAL A 37 -36.70 -2.21 -30.19
N SER A 38 -36.00 -3.35 -30.09
CA SER A 38 -35.75 -3.99 -28.80
C SER A 38 -34.87 -3.10 -27.91
N PRO A 39 -35.19 -2.90 -26.62
CA PRO A 39 -34.32 -2.15 -25.72
C PRO A 39 -32.98 -2.90 -25.58
N LYS A 40 -31.87 -2.22 -25.87
CA LYS A 40 -30.54 -2.78 -25.65
C LYS A 40 -30.33 -2.91 -24.14
N SER A 41 -30.00 -4.11 -23.68
CA SER A 41 -29.72 -4.38 -22.27
C SER A 41 -28.48 -3.60 -21.81
N ASN A 42 -28.61 -2.84 -20.72
CA ASN A 42 -27.56 -1.99 -20.16
C ASN A 42 -26.46 -2.76 -19.41
N PHE A 43 -26.27 -4.05 -19.71
CA PHE A 43 -25.32 -4.93 -19.04
C PHE A 43 -23.85 -4.48 -19.20
N GLY A 44 -23.56 -3.60 -20.15
CA GLY A 44 -22.24 -3.00 -20.35
C GLY A 44 -21.77 -2.17 -19.15
N TRP A 45 -22.66 -1.43 -18.49
CA TRP A 45 -22.28 -0.62 -17.33
C TRP A 45 -21.94 -1.47 -16.11
N MET A 46 -22.60 -2.63 -15.96
CA MET A 46 -22.31 -3.57 -14.87
C MET A 46 -20.90 -4.16 -14.99
N ARG A 47 -20.40 -4.39 -16.22
CA ARG A 47 -19.03 -4.87 -16.46
C ARG A 47 -17.99 -3.82 -16.08
N ILE A 48 -18.25 -2.54 -16.39
CA ILE A 48 -17.38 -1.41 -16.04
C ILE A 48 -17.35 -1.21 -14.51
N ALA A 49 -18.51 -1.28 -13.86
CA ALA A 49 -18.60 -1.20 -12.40
C ALA A 49 -17.83 -2.36 -11.72
N ALA A 50 -17.98 -3.58 -12.22
CA ALA A 50 -17.28 -4.76 -11.69
C ALA A 50 -15.75 -4.61 -11.78
N SER A 51 -15.21 -4.10 -12.89
CA SER A 51 -13.76 -3.89 -13.02
C SER A 51 -13.22 -2.84 -12.05
N ILE A 52 -13.98 -1.77 -11.78
CA ILE A 52 -13.58 -0.73 -10.83
C ILE A 52 -13.57 -1.29 -9.40
N VAL A 53 -14.62 -2.03 -9.01
CA VAL A 53 -14.70 -2.67 -7.69
C VAL A 53 -13.56 -3.67 -7.50
N LEU A 54 -13.21 -4.43 -8.53
CA LEU A 54 -12.12 -5.42 -8.46
C LEU A 54 -10.75 -4.74 -8.32
N LEU A 55 -10.50 -3.65 -9.06
CA LEU A 55 -9.28 -2.85 -8.91
C LEU A 55 -9.17 -2.23 -7.51
N VAL A 56 -10.23 -1.58 -7.02
CA VAL A 56 -10.25 -0.97 -5.67
C VAL A 56 -10.08 -2.03 -4.59
N GLY A 57 -10.75 -3.18 -4.74
CA GLY A 57 -10.65 -4.31 -3.82
C GLY A 57 -9.24 -4.90 -3.75
N LEU A 58 -8.59 -5.11 -4.90
CA LEU A 58 -7.22 -5.60 -4.95
C LEU A 58 -6.21 -4.56 -4.47
N SER A 59 -6.38 -3.27 -4.81
CA SER A 59 -5.52 -2.20 -4.32
C SER A 59 -5.65 -2.02 -2.81
N PHE A 60 -6.87 -2.02 -2.26
CA PHE A 60 -7.10 -1.90 -0.82
C PHE A 60 -6.67 -3.15 -0.06
N GLY A 61 -6.97 -4.34 -0.58
CA GLY A 61 -6.54 -5.62 0.00
C GLY A 61 -5.02 -5.78 -0.03
N GLY A 62 -4.39 -5.46 -1.16
CA GLY A 62 -2.93 -5.44 -1.30
C GLY A 62 -2.29 -4.41 -0.39
N TYR A 63 -2.84 -3.19 -0.30
CA TYR A 63 -2.35 -2.17 0.63
C TYR A 63 -2.41 -2.63 2.09
N LYS A 64 -3.48 -3.33 2.51
CA LYS A 64 -3.63 -3.86 3.87
C LYS A 64 -2.67 -5.02 4.17
N ILE A 65 -2.36 -5.85 3.16
CA ILE A 65 -1.39 -6.95 3.29
C ILE A 65 0.05 -6.41 3.35
N LEU A 66 0.35 -5.38 2.56
CA LEU A 66 1.69 -4.79 2.46
C LEU A 66 1.99 -3.75 3.56
N ASN A 67 0.95 -3.12 4.12
CA ASN A 67 1.06 -2.18 5.24
C ASN A 67 0.14 -2.64 6.39
N PRO A 68 0.52 -3.68 7.15
CA PRO A 68 -0.19 -3.99 8.38
C PRO A 68 -0.10 -2.76 9.30
N LYS A 69 -1.25 -2.12 9.53
CA LYS A 69 -1.36 -1.00 10.47
C LYS A 69 -0.91 -1.49 11.84
N VAL A 70 0.25 -1.04 12.32
CA VAL A 70 0.65 -1.20 13.71
C VAL A 70 -0.35 -0.40 14.54
N VAL A 71 -1.29 -1.11 15.16
CA VAL A 71 -2.19 -0.54 16.15
C VAL A 71 -1.38 -0.35 17.42
N ILE A 72 -0.82 0.85 17.60
CA ILE A 72 -0.33 1.29 18.90
C ILE A 72 -1.56 1.65 19.73
N GLY A 73 -1.85 0.82 20.73
CA GLY A 73 -2.78 1.14 21.80
C GLY A 73 -4.03 0.27 21.85
N SER A 74 -3.89 -0.92 22.43
CA SER A 74 -4.75 -1.41 23.51
C SER A 74 -4.02 -2.55 24.21
N GLU A 75 -3.93 -2.44 25.52
CA GLU A 75 -3.46 -3.50 26.42
C GLU A 75 -4.39 -4.71 26.30
N GLU A 76 -4.15 -5.58 25.32
CA GLU A 76 -4.45 -6.98 25.49
C GLU A 76 -3.19 -7.61 26.06
N VAL A 77 -3.28 -8.00 27.33
CA VAL A 77 -2.37 -8.97 27.94
C VAL A 77 -2.61 -10.29 27.21
N ALA A 78 -2.06 -10.40 26.01
CA ALA A 78 -1.83 -11.68 25.38
C ALA A 78 -0.87 -12.41 26.31
N ASN A 79 -1.31 -13.57 26.80
CA ASN A 79 -0.41 -14.56 27.37
C ASN A 79 0.57 -14.94 26.25
N ASN A 80 1.63 -14.16 26.11
CA ASN A 80 2.78 -14.54 25.34
C ASN A 80 3.39 -15.66 26.17
N GLU A 81 3.14 -16.90 25.75
CA GLU A 81 4.08 -17.99 25.99
C GLU A 81 5.46 -17.40 25.67
N THR A 82 6.20 -17.00 26.70
CA THR A 82 7.60 -16.63 26.58
C THR A 82 8.29 -17.94 26.27
N THR A 83 8.29 -18.33 25.00
CA THR A 83 9.22 -19.33 24.51
C THR A 83 10.59 -18.83 24.95
N ASP A 84 11.25 -19.59 25.85
CA ASP A 84 12.63 -19.34 26.25
C ASP A 84 13.49 -19.45 24.98
N THR A 85 13.65 -18.34 24.27
CA THR A 85 14.48 -18.24 23.08
C THR A 85 15.89 -17.96 23.55
N LYS A 86 16.83 -18.82 23.14
CA LYS A 86 18.25 -18.61 23.36
C LYS A 86 18.73 -17.35 22.65
N THR A 87 19.63 -16.64 23.30
CA THR A 87 20.36 -15.51 22.70
C THR A 87 21.84 -15.83 22.54
N LEU A 88 22.62 -14.86 22.06
CA LEU A 88 24.08 -14.97 21.98
C LEU A 88 24.70 -15.32 23.33
N GLY A 89 24.18 -14.77 24.43
CA GLY A 89 24.67 -15.04 25.76
C GLY A 89 24.50 -16.48 26.23
N ASP A 90 23.52 -17.21 25.69
CA ASP A 90 23.31 -18.63 26.01
C ASP A 90 24.27 -19.56 25.26
N VAL A 91 25.00 -19.04 24.26
CA VAL A 91 25.98 -19.80 23.48
C VAL A 91 27.34 -19.82 24.15
N SER A 92 27.83 -18.66 24.63
CA SER A 92 29.10 -18.57 25.36
C SER A 92 29.26 -17.26 26.15
N PRO A 93 30.12 -17.23 27.19
CA PRO A 93 30.39 -16.00 27.95
C PRO A 93 30.91 -14.84 27.10
N GLY A 94 31.78 -15.10 26.11
CA GLY A 94 32.31 -14.03 25.24
C GLY A 94 31.23 -13.43 24.33
N LEU A 95 30.32 -14.25 23.83
CA LEU A 95 29.17 -13.77 23.04
C LEU A 95 28.16 -13.01 23.91
N LYS A 96 28.02 -13.39 25.18
CA LYS A 96 27.22 -12.63 26.15
C LYS A 96 27.76 -11.20 26.32
N GLU A 97 29.07 -11.06 26.50
CA GLU A 97 29.70 -9.74 26.65
C GLU A 97 29.47 -8.86 25.42
N VAL A 98 29.54 -9.44 24.22
CA VAL A 98 29.24 -8.75 22.97
C VAL A 98 27.77 -8.32 22.91
N GLU A 99 26.83 -9.21 23.23
CA GLU A 99 25.40 -8.90 23.26
C GLU A 99 25.09 -7.78 24.26
N ASP A 100 25.55 -7.93 25.50
CA ASP A 100 25.33 -6.96 26.57
C ASP A 100 25.92 -5.59 26.20
N TYR A 101 27.12 -5.56 25.59
CA TYR A 101 27.75 -4.33 25.10
C TYR A 101 26.88 -3.60 24.06
N TYR A 102 26.39 -4.31 23.03
CA TYR A 102 25.59 -3.68 22.00
C TYR A 102 24.23 -3.24 22.54
N LEU A 103 23.55 -4.05 23.34
CA LEU A 103 22.26 -3.68 23.93
C LEU A 103 22.38 -2.46 24.85
N ALA A 104 23.41 -2.41 25.68
CA ALA A 104 23.70 -1.24 26.52
C ALA A 104 23.98 0.00 25.65
N SER A 105 24.77 -0.14 24.60
CA SER A 105 25.10 0.95 23.68
C SER A 105 23.87 1.46 22.92
N ILE A 106 23.02 0.57 22.42
CA ILE A 106 21.76 0.90 21.73
C ILE A 106 20.84 1.66 22.67
N ASN A 107 20.62 1.15 23.89
CA ASN A 107 19.77 1.81 24.88
C ASN A 107 20.31 3.19 25.27
N LEU A 108 21.63 3.29 25.45
CA LEU A 108 22.30 4.54 25.76
C LEU A 108 22.14 5.56 24.63
N GLU A 109 22.43 5.19 23.38
CA GLU A 109 22.30 6.12 22.25
C GLU A 109 20.85 6.53 22.03
N LEU A 110 19.90 5.59 22.10
CA LEU A 110 18.47 5.91 22.00
C LEU A 110 18.04 6.91 23.08
N SER A 111 18.55 6.79 24.31
CA SER A 111 18.24 7.72 25.41
C SER A 111 18.73 9.16 25.18
N LYS A 112 19.78 9.33 24.36
CA LYS A 112 20.37 10.64 24.04
C LYS A 112 19.67 11.33 22.87
N ILE A 113 18.90 10.60 22.07
CA ILE A 113 18.25 11.15 20.88
C ILE A 113 17.09 12.04 21.31
N LYS A 114 17.13 13.29 20.84
CA LYS A 114 16.06 14.27 20.99
C LYS A 114 15.56 14.64 19.60
N TYR A 115 14.24 14.73 19.44
CA TYR A 115 13.60 15.17 18.20
C TYR A 115 12.64 16.34 18.48
N THR A 116 12.37 17.12 17.45
CA THR A 116 11.42 18.24 17.44
C THR A 116 10.18 17.87 16.62
N ALA A 117 9.17 18.74 16.59
CA ALA A 117 7.99 18.50 15.76
C ALA A 117 8.34 18.37 14.27
N GLU A 118 9.33 19.13 13.80
CA GLU A 118 9.80 19.17 12.42
C GLU A 118 10.62 17.93 12.03
N THR A 119 11.32 17.32 12.99
CA THR A 119 12.18 16.14 12.76
C THR A 119 11.52 14.82 13.18
N LYS A 120 10.26 14.88 13.65
CA LYS A 120 9.51 13.71 14.14
C LYS A 120 9.35 12.63 13.07
N ASP A 121 9.00 13.00 11.84
CA ASP A 121 8.76 12.02 10.77
C ASP A 121 10.05 11.24 10.42
N LEU A 122 11.20 11.92 10.46
CA LEU A 122 12.51 11.29 10.29
C LEU A 122 12.78 10.31 11.43
N PHE A 123 12.59 10.75 12.67
CA PHE A 123 12.76 9.90 13.85
C PHE A 123 11.91 8.64 13.77
N ASP A 124 10.61 8.79 13.49
CA ASP A 124 9.66 7.68 13.40
C ASP A 124 10.08 6.66 12.33
N GLY A 125 10.56 7.11 11.16
CA GLY A 125 11.03 6.22 10.10
C GLY A 125 12.28 5.40 10.48
N TYR A 126 13.15 5.92 11.35
CA TYR A 126 14.26 5.13 11.89
C TYR A 126 13.80 4.18 13.00
N ILE A 127 12.83 4.58 13.83
CA ILE A 127 12.23 3.68 14.83
C ILE A 127 11.55 2.49 14.17
N GLU A 128 10.88 2.70 13.03
CA GLU A 128 10.29 1.62 12.25
C GLU A 128 11.35 0.61 11.76
N GLN A 129 12.46 1.09 11.21
CA GLN A 129 13.57 0.22 10.79
C GLN A 129 14.21 -0.54 11.98
N LEU A 130 14.35 0.11 13.14
CA LEU A 130 14.83 -0.55 14.36
C LEU A 130 13.87 -1.65 14.83
N SER A 131 12.56 -1.44 14.70
CA SER A 131 11.53 -2.44 14.99
C SER A 131 11.61 -3.65 14.07
N GLU A 132 11.87 -3.45 12.78
CA GLU A 132 12.08 -4.57 11.84
C GLU A 132 13.36 -5.36 12.18
N LEU A 133 14.45 -4.68 12.52
CA LEU A 133 15.66 -5.36 13.01
C LEU A 133 15.40 -6.12 14.33
N ASP A 134 14.53 -5.61 15.21
CA ASP A 134 14.10 -6.31 16.42
C ASP A 134 13.37 -7.62 16.16
N LYS A 135 12.43 -7.60 15.22
CA LYS A 135 11.73 -8.82 14.79
C LYS A 135 12.69 -9.82 14.18
N GLU A 136 13.62 -9.37 13.32
CA GLU A 136 14.61 -10.25 12.71
C GLU A 136 15.54 -10.89 13.74
N TYR A 137 15.96 -10.16 14.78
CA TYR A 137 16.75 -10.76 15.87
C TYR A 137 15.97 -11.82 16.62
N LYS A 138 14.70 -11.55 16.97
CA LYS A 138 13.84 -12.55 17.62
C LYS A 138 13.67 -13.80 16.76
N ARG A 139 13.51 -13.62 15.44
CA ARG A 139 13.45 -14.74 14.49
C ARG A 139 14.76 -15.53 14.46
N LEU A 140 15.90 -14.85 14.42
CA LEU A 140 17.23 -15.48 14.47
C LEU A 140 17.50 -16.18 15.81
N SER A 141 17.02 -15.63 16.93
CA SER A 141 17.10 -16.24 18.26
C SER A 141 16.24 -17.50 18.33
N LEU A 142 15.07 -17.51 17.69
CA LEU A 142 14.26 -18.72 17.55
C LEU A 142 14.99 -19.78 16.72
N GLU A 143 15.56 -19.40 15.57
CA GLU A 143 16.38 -20.29 14.73
C GLU A 143 17.57 -20.87 15.50
N LEU A 144 18.27 -20.03 16.29
CA LEU A 144 19.34 -20.44 17.19
C LEU A 144 18.88 -21.47 18.24
N THR A 145 17.65 -21.29 18.74
CA THR A 145 17.05 -22.18 19.74
C THR A 145 16.72 -23.53 19.13
N GLU A 146 16.10 -23.55 17.94
CA GLU A 146 15.62 -24.75 17.27
C GLU A 146 16.74 -25.54 16.59
N SER A 147 17.65 -24.85 15.90
CA SER A 147 18.70 -25.46 15.06
C SER A 147 20.07 -25.52 15.76
N GLY A 148 20.23 -24.82 16.88
CA GLY A 148 21.50 -24.69 17.59
C GLY A 148 22.44 -23.63 17.00
N PRO A 149 23.56 -23.33 17.68
CA PRO A 149 24.49 -22.29 17.25
C PRO A 149 25.24 -22.69 15.97
N SER A 150 24.97 -21.95 14.89
CA SER A 150 25.80 -21.95 13.69
C SER A 150 26.60 -20.65 13.59
N GLU A 151 27.77 -20.67 12.96
CA GLU A 151 28.57 -19.46 12.72
C GLU A 151 27.76 -18.40 11.96
N LEU A 152 26.94 -18.83 10.99
CA LEU A 152 26.07 -17.94 10.22
C LEU A 152 25.01 -17.28 11.12
N THR A 153 24.33 -18.04 11.97
CA THR A 153 23.28 -17.53 12.87
C THR A 153 23.88 -16.59 13.93
N VAL A 154 25.03 -16.95 14.49
CA VAL A 154 25.76 -16.11 15.46
C VAL A 154 26.19 -14.79 14.83
N ASN A 155 26.81 -14.83 13.63
CA ASN A 155 27.21 -13.62 12.92
C ASN A 155 25.99 -12.76 12.55
N ALA A 156 24.90 -13.37 12.10
CA ALA A 156 23.67 -12.64 11.77
C ALA A 156 23.06 -11.91 12.99
N LEU A 157 23.05 -12.55 14.16
CA LEU A 157 22.61 -11.92 15.41
C LEU A 157 23.49 -10.72 15.79
N ILE A 158 24.81 -10.88 15.71
CA ILE A 158 25.78 -9.80 15.99
C ILE A 158 25.61 -8.66 14.97
N ASP A 159 25.47 -8.98 13.69
CA ASP A 159 25.33 -7.99 12.62
C ASP A 159 24.00 -7.24 12.73
N ASN A 160 22.93 -7.90 13.16
CA ASN A 160 21.67 -7.23 13.48
C ASN A 160 21.87 -6.16 14.57
N LEU A 161 22.56 -6.50 15.68
CA LEU A 161 22.87 -5.54 16.75
C LEU A 161 23.74 -4.37 16.26
N LYS A 162 24.77 -4.65 15.44
CA LYS A 162 25.60 -3.62 14.80
C LYS A 162 24.77 -2.69 13.91
N LEU A 163 23.87 -3.25 13.10
CA LEU A 163 23.01 -2.48 12.19
C LEU A 163 22.09 -1.54 12.97
N ARG A 164 21.49 -2.00 14.08
CA ARG A 164 20.68 -1.15 14.95
C ARG A 164 21.48 0.03 15.49
N LEU A 165 22.67 -0.25 16.02
CA LEU A 165 23.53 0.80 16.55
C LEU A 165 23.96 1.80 15.45
N ASN A 166 24.27 1.32 14.25
CA ASN A 166 24.60 2.18 13.11
C ASN A 166 23.43 3.08 12.70
N LEU A 167 22.20 2.55 12.67
CA LEU A 167 21.00 3.34 12.40
C LEU A 167 20.83 4.47 13.43
N LEU A 168 21.08 4.20 14.71
CA LEU A 168 21.03 5.24 15.75
C LEU A 168 22.07 6.33 15.54
N TYR A 169 23.32 5.99 15.17
CA TYR A 169 24.33 7.00 14.84
C TYR A 169 23.93 7.86 13.63
N ARG A 170 23.37 7.24 12.59
CA ARG A 170 22.88 7.94 11.40
C ARG A 170 21.72 8.87 11.73
N LEU A 171 20.75 8.40 12.51
CA LEU A 171 19.63 9.20 12.99
C LEU A 171 20.12 10.41 13.78
N LYS A 172 21.01 10.20 14.75
CA LYS A 172 21.61 11.28 15.56
C LYS A 172 22.31 12.33 14.68
N SER A 173 23.09 11.90 13.69
CA SER A 173 23.76 12.79 12.74
C SER A 173 22.75 13.64 11.96
N GLN A 174 21.72 13.01 11.38
CA GLN A 174 20.72 13.73 10.59
C GLN A 174 19.86 14.67 11.44
N LEU A 175 19.53 14.28 12.68
CA LEU A 175 18.82 15.17 13.60
C LEU A 175 19.67 16.39 13.96
N LYS A 176 20.98 16.23 14.16
CA LYS A 176 21.90 17.35 14.42
C LYS A 176 21.97 18.32 13.24
N GLU A 177 22.01 17.81 12.00
CA GLU A 177 22.02 18.62 10.79
C GLU A 177 20.73 19.42 10.57
N LEU A 178 19.59 18.86 10.99
CA LEU A 178 18.27 19.45 10.77
C LEU A 178 17.76 20.28 11.96
N THR A 179 18.39 20.18 13.12
CA THR A 179 18.01 20.96 14.30
C THR A 179 18.81 22.28 14.33
N PRO A 180 18.15 23.46 14.26
CA PRO A 180 18.85 24.75 14.09
C PRO A 180 19.71 25.23 15.27
N ALA A 181 20.03 24.39 16.26
CA ALA A 181 20.55 24.81 17.56
C ALA A 181 21.95 24.26 17.95
N GLU A 182 22.68 23.58 17.07
CA GLU A 182 24.05 23.10 17.35
C GLU A 182 25.09 23.43 16.26
N ALA A 183 24.82 24.44 15.42
CA ALA A 183 25.77 24.93 14.41
C ALA A 183 26.95 25.74 15.01
N GLY A 184 27.25 25.59 16.30
CA GLY A 184 28.34 26.31 16.93
C GLY A 184 28.57 25.90 18.38
N THR A 185 29.06 24.69 18.62
CA THR A 185 29.97 24.33 19.73
C THR A 185 30.22 22.82 19.72
N GLU A 186 31.03 22.32 18.79
CA GLU A 186 31.86 21.14 19.09
C GLU A 186 33.23 21.45 18.50
N GLU A 187 34.12 21.90 19.39
CA GLU A 187 35.54 22.04 19.11
C GLU A 187 36.08 20.67 18.67
N VAL A 188 36.88 20.73 17.62
CA VAL A 188 37.70 19.64 17.12
C VAL A 188 38.73 19.31 18.22
N GLU A 189 38.44 18.33 19.07
CA GLU A 189 39.49 17.56 19.74
C GLU A 189 39.93 16.42 18.81
N GLN A 190 40.75 16.80 17.84
CA GLN A 190 41.82 15.92 17.39
C GLN A 190 42.88 15.90 18.49
N SER A 191 43.14 14.74 19.10
CA SER A 191 44.45 14.42 19.67
C SER A 191 44.60 12.93 19.98
N ILE A 192 45.51 12.33 19.18
CA ILE A 192 46.47 11.24 19.43
C ILE A 192 45.93 9.85 19.82
#